data_AF-A0A529HQT0-F1
#
_entry.id   AF-A0A529HQT0-F1
#
_cell.length_a   1.000
_cell.length_b   1.000
_cell.length_c   1.000
_cell.angle_alpha   90.00
_cell.angle_beta   90.00
_cell.angle_gamma   90.00
#
_symmetry.space_group_name_H-M   'P 1'
#
loop_
_entity.id
_entity.type
_entity.pdbx_description
1 polymer ?
#
loop_
_entity_poly.entity_id
_entity_poly.type
_entity_poly.pdbx_seq_one_letter_code
_entity_poly.pdbx_strand_id
1 'polypeptide(L)'
;MSLVDLTADIVSAYVSNNLVSVTDLADLIASVYYSLTGAALLPKQEPAVDAERSVFPDHIICLEDGKEFKSLKRHLRTDHGLTPKQY
;
A
#
# COMPACT_ATOMS: atom_id res chain seq x y z
N MET A 1 -18.49 -1.89 -5.74
CA MET A 1 -17.89 -0.66 -6.26
C MET A 1 -16.85 -1.09 -7.28
N SER A 2 -17.05 -0.76 -8.54
CA SER A 2 -16.13 -1.13 -9.63
C SER A 2 -14.94 -0.16 -9.65
N LEU A 3 -13.86 -0.54 -10.33
CA LEU A 3 -12.71 0.34 -10.50
C LEU A 3 -13.08 1.60 -11.30
N VAL A 4 -14.03 1.48 -12.23
CA VAL A 4 -14.56 2.60 -13.01
C VAL A 4 -15.31 3.59 -12.10
N ASP A 5 -16.14 3.09 -11.18
CA ASP A 5 -16.85 3.94 -10.23
C ASP A 5 -15.87 4.72 -9.35
N LEU A 6 -14.83 4.03 -8.86
CA LEU A 6 -13.81 4.62 -7.98
C LEU A 6 -12.95 5.66 -8.70
N THR A 7 -12.60 5.41 -9.98
CA THR A 7 -11.94 6.40 -10.84
C THR A 7 -12.82 7.63 -11.06
N ALA A 8 -14.11 7.42 -11.37
CA ALA A 8 -15.05 8.51 -11.63
C ALA A 8 -15.23 9.39 -10.39
N ASP A 9 -15.36 8.80 -9.20
CA ASP A 9 -15.46 9.51 -7.94
C ASP A 9 -14.22 10.38 -7.68
N ILE A 10 -13.01 9.82 -7.85
CA ILE A 10 -11.75 10.56 -7.63
C ILE A 10 -11.58 11.71 -8.64
N VAL A 11 -11.81 11.45 -9.93
CA VAL A 11 -11.65 12.49 -10.97
C VAL A 11 -12.70 13.59 -10.78
N SER A 12 -13.94 13.25 -10.45
CA SER A 12 -15.00 14.24 -10.19
C SER A 12 -14.67 15.13 -9.00
N ALA A 13 -14.18 14.55 -7.89
CA ALA A 13 -13.73 15.30 -6.73
C ALA A 13 -12.56 16.24 -7.08
N TYR A 14 -11.59 15.75 -7.86
CA TYR A 14 -10.44 16.55 -8.28
C TYR A 14 -10.85 17.74 -9.17
N VAL A 15 -11.63 17.50 -10.22
CA VAL A 15 -12.06 18.56 -11.16
C VAL A 15 -13.05 19.54 -10.49
N SER A 16 -13.82 19.11 -9.49
CA SER A 16 -14.70 20.02 -8.73
C SER A 16 -13.93 21.13 -8.00
N ASN A 17 -12.65 20.88 -7.69
CA ASN A 17 -11.82 21.77 -6.88
C ASN A 17 -10.57 22.28 -7.64
N ASN A 18 -10.38 21.88 -8.89
CA ASN A 18 -9.22 22.23 -9.71
C ASN A 18 -9.64 22.54 -11.15
N LEU A 19 -9.05 23.58 -11.74
CA LEU A 19 -9.24 23.91 -13.15
C LEU A 19 -8.39 22.96 -14.00
N VAL A 20 -9.06 22.14 -14.80
CA VAL A 20 -8.44 21.18 -15.72
C VAL A 20 -8.85 21.54 -17.14
N SER A 21 -7.89 21.60 -18.07
CA SER A 21 -8.20 21.79 -19.48
C SER A 21 -8.98 20.60 -20.03
N VAL A 22 -9.89 20.85 -20.97
CA VAL A 22 -10.64 19.79 -21.66
C VAL A 22 -9.70 18.80 -22.36
N THR A 23 -8.54 19.28 -22.83
CA THR A 23 -7.50 18.45 -23.46
C THR A 23 -6.85 17.46 -22.50
N ASP A 24 -6.74 17.83 -21.22
CA ASP A 24 -5.96 17.09 -20.22
C ASP A 24 -6.86 16.11 -19.44
N LEU A 25 -8.18 16.24 -19.58
CA LEU A 25 -9.16 15.44 -18.84
C LEU A 25 -9.03 13.94 -19.19
N ALA A 26 -8.82 13.61 -20.47
CA ALA A 26 -8.66 12.23 -20.91
C ALA A 26 -7.41 11.59 -20.28
N ASP A 27 -6.29 12.33 -20.27
CA ASP A 27 -5.03 11.87 -19.69
C ASP A 27 -5.13 11.71 -18.18
N LEU A 28 -5.83 12.62 -17.49
CA LEU A 28 -6.10 12.53 -16.06
C LEU A 28 -6.90 11.26 -15.71
N ILE A 29 -7.97 10.99 -16.45
CA ILE A 29 -8.81 9.80 -16.24
C ILE A 29 -7.97 8.53 -16.44
N ALA A 30 -7.20 8.47 -17.53
CA ALA A 30 -6.34 7.34 -17.82
C ALA A 30 -5.28 7.12 -16.72
N SER A 31 -4.61 8.19 -16.30
CA SER A 31 -3.58 8.14 -15.25
C SER A 31 -4.12 7.62 -13.92
N VAL A 32 -5.28 8.10 -13.48
CA VAL A 32 -5.93 7.63 -12.24
C VAL A 32 -6.35 6.18 -12.38
N TYR A 33 -6.99 5.80 -13.49
CA TYR A 33 -7.40 4.42 -13.74
C TYR A 33 -6.22 3.45 -13.71
N TYR A 34 -5.12 3.77 -14.40
CA TYR A 34 -3.92 2.93 -14.41
C TYR A 34 -3.24 2.84 -13.04
N SER A 35 -3.27 3.94 -12.28
CA SER A 35 -2.74 3.94 -10.92
C SER A 35 -3.56 3.04 -9.99
N LEU A 36 -4.88 3.05 -10.12
CA LEU A 36 -5.78 2.20 -9.34
C LEU A 36 -5.71 0.73 -9.78
N THR A 37 -5.61 0.43 -11.07
CA THR A 37 -5.39 -0.95 -11.53
C THR A 37 -4.04 -1.48 -11.04
N GLY A 38 -2.98 -0.66 -11.12
CA GLY A 38 -1.66 -1.01 -10.60
C GLY A 38 -1.68 -1.28 -9.09
N ALA A 39 -2.39 -0.46 -8.32
CA ALA A 39 -2.56 -0.65 -6.88
C ALA A 39 -3.40 -1.90 -6.55
N ALA A 40 -4.45 -2.19 -7.33
CA ALA A 40 -5.27 -3.38 -7.15
C ALA A 40 -4.53 -4.70 -7.50
N LEU A 41 -3.48 -4.62 -8.32
CA LEU A 41 -2.62 -5.75 -8.65
C LEU A 41 -1.51 -5.99 -7.61
N LEU A 42 -1.28 -5.06 -6.68
CA LEU A 42 -0.41 -5.34 -5.56
C LEU A 42 -1.14 -6.32 -4.63
N PRO A 43 -0.59 -7.52 -4.40
CA PRO A 43 -1.18 -8.42 -3.42
C PRO A 43 -1.26 -7.65 -2.11
N LYS A 44 -2.46 -7.61 -1.53
CA LYS A 44 -2.62 -7.12 -0.16
C LYS A 44 -1.64 -7.94 0.67
N GLN A 45 -0.65 -7.29 1.27
CA GLN A 45 0.31 -7.97 2.14
C GLN A 45 -0.48 -8.51 3.32
N GLU A 46 -0.84 -9.79 3.25
CA GLU A 46 -1.41 -10.48 4.39
C GLU A 46 -0.26 -10.78 5.32
N PRO A 47 -0.34 -10.32 6.58
CA PRO A 47 0.74 -10.55 7.51
C PRO A 47 0.91 -12.06 7.69
N ALA A 48 2.15 -12.53 7.69
CA ALA A 48 2.49 -13.95 7.79
C ALA A 48 1.91 -14.61 9.06
N VAL A 49 1.67 -13.81 10.11
CA VAL A 49 0.97 -14.18 11.35
C VAL A 49 0.13 -13.02 11.85
N ASP A 50 -0.84 -13.28 12.71
CA ASP A 50 -1.56 -12.22 13.44
C ASP A 50 -0.57 -11.32 14.18
N ALA A 51 -0.76 -10.00 14.12
CA ALA A 51 0.12 -9.03 14.77
C ALA A 51 0.29 -9.29 16.28
N GLU A 52 -0.77 -9.71 16.96
CA GLU A 52 -0.75 -10.06 18.39
C GLU A 52 0.07 -11.34 18.68
N ARG A 53 0.21 -12.22 17.68
CA ARG A 53 0.94 -13.49 17.77
C ARG A 53 2.34 -13.40 17.17
N SER A 54 2.81 -12.20 16.85
CA SER A 54 4.14 -11.98 16.28
C SER A 54 5.23 -11.82 17.34
N VAL A 55 4.88 -11.54 18.60
CA VAL A 55 5.84 -11.30 19.70
C VAL A 55 5.74 -12.41 20.73
N PHE A 56 6.83 -13.14 20.95
CA PHE A 56 6.97 -14.17 21.97
C PHE A 56 8.05 -13.78 22.99
N PRO A 57 8.10 -14.42 24.17
CA PRO A 57 9.11 -14.12 25.19
C PRO A 57 10.55 -14.27 24.69
N ASP A 58 10.80 -15.21 23.77
CA ASP A 58 12.15 -15.58 23.32
C ASP A 58 12.48 -15.15 21.88
N HIS A 59 11.47 -14.81 21.08
CA HIS A 59 11.61 -14.48 19.65
C HIS A 59 10.45 -13.63 19.12
N ILE A 60 10.64 -13.05 17.94
CA ILE A 60 9.66 -12.24 17.21
C ILE A 60 9.55 -12.81 15.79
N ILE A 61 8.34 -12.99 15.31
CA ILE A 61 8.04 -13.39 13.93
C ILE A 61 7.84 -12.13 13.08
N CYS A 62 8.54 -12.03 11.96
CA CYS A 62 8.33 -10.94 11.01
C CYS A 62 6.97 -11.08 10.31
N LEU A 63 6.19 -10.00 10.26
CA LEU A 63 4.88 -9.99 9.61
C LEU A 63 4.99 -10.05 8.08
N GLU A 64 6.14 -9.65 7.53
CA GLU A 64 6.37 -9.61 6.09
C GLU A 64 6.82 -10.96 5.52
N ASP A 65 7.64 -11.71 6.26
CA ASP A 65 8.28 -12.93 5.74
C ASP A 65 8.07 -14.18 6.60
N GLY A 66 7.43 -14.06 7.76
CA GLY A 66 7.10 -15.18 8.66
C GLY A 66 8.28 -15.83 9.36
N LYS A 67 9.49 -15.27 9.26
CA LYS A 67 10.68 -15.85 9.89
C LYS A 67 10.85 -15.39 11.34
N GLU A 68 11.45 -16.26 12.14
CA GLU A 68 11.73 -16.02 13.56
C GLU A 68 13.07 -15.31 13.77
N PHE A 69 13.06 -14.25 14.57
CA PHE A 69 14.23 -13.46 14.91
C PHE A 69 14.24 -13.08 16.39
N LYS A 70 15.42 -12.99 17.02
CA LYS A 70 15.57 -12.37 18.35
C LYS A 70 15.44 -10.85 18.31
N SER A 71 15.67 -10.24 17.13
CA SER A 71 15.51 -8.80 16.91
C SER A 71 15.24 -8.53 15.44
N LEU A 72 14.13 -7.85 15.15
CA LEU A 72 13.76 -7.43 13.79
C LEU A 72 14.59 -6.23 13.30
N LYS A 73 15.31 -5.52 14.17
CA LYS A 73 15.99 -4.24 13.82
C LYS A 73 16.95 -4.36 12.63
N ARG A 74 17.72 -5.45 12.55
CA ARG A 74 18.64 -5.66 11.43
C ARG A 74 17.88 -6.04 10.15
N HIS A 75 16.92 -6.95 10.27
CA HIS A 75 16.12 -7.47 9.16
C HIS A 75 15.27 -6.36 8.51
N LEU A 76 14.54 -5.57 9.30
CA LEU A 76 13.76 -4.42 8.82
C LEU A 76 14.61 -3.42 8.03
N ARG A 77 15.84 -3.16 8.48
CA ARG A 77 16.73 -2.22 7.80
C ARG A 77 17.31 -2.77 6.50
N THR A 78 17.64 -4.07 6.45
CA THR A 78 18.33 -4.68 5.30
C THR A 78 17.36 -5.12 4.21
N ASP A 79 16.22 -5.70 4.59
CA ASP A 79 15.28 -6.32 3.65
C ASP A 79 14.08 -5.43 3.33
N HIS A 80 13.68 -4.56 4.26
CA HIS A 80 12.50 -3.69 4.10
C HIS A 80 12.83 -2.19 4.04
N GLY A 81 14.07 -1.79 4.34
CA GLY A 81 14.47 -0.38 4.43
C GLY A 81 13.74 0.43 5.52
N LEU A 82 13.10 -0.26 6.47
CA LEU A 82 12.29 0.36 7.52
C LEU A 82 13.11 0.53 8.81
N THR A 83 12.82 1.60 9.56
CA THR A 83 13.25 1.72 10.95
C THR A 83 12.28 1.01 11.88
N PRO A 84 12.70 0.54 13.07
CA PRO A 84 11.81 -0.11 14.05
C PRO A 84 10.65 0.75 14.57
N LYS A 85 10.59 2.04 14.20
CA LYS A 85 9.49 2.95 14.55
C LYS A 85 8.48 3.11 13.40
N GLN A 86 8.92 2.87 12.17
CA GLN A 86 8.07 2.87 10.98
C GLN A 86 7.35 1.54 10.78
N TYR A 87 7.94 0.47 11.32
CA TYR A 87 7.34 -0.84 11.51
C TYR A 87 6.66 -0.89 12.87
#